data_AF-F2UKE0-F1
#
_entry.id   AF-F2UKE0-F1
#
_cell.length_a   1.000
_cell.length_b   1.000
_cell.length_c   1.000
_cell.angle_alpha   90.00
_cell.angle_beta   90.00
_cell.angle_gamma   90.00
#
_symmetry.space_group_name_H-M   'P 1'
#
loop_
_entity.id
_entity.type
_entity.pdbx_description
1 polymer ?
#
loop_
_entity_poly.entity_id
_entity_poly.type
_entity_poly.pdbx_seq_one_letter_code
_entity_poly.pdbx_strand_id
1 'polypeptide(L)'
;MPLKLYISSISSNLETKKHIQKMQMTLDGKHIPYETIDVARQQGALKQMRELMGDDKALVPQIFKDDKHLGGFDEFMQAIEDEQLSEFLGL
;
A
#
# COMPACT_ATOMS: atom_id res chain seq x y z
N MET A 1 1.21 10.21 -12.82
CA MET A 1 1.44 10.23 -11.36
C MET A 1 1.22 8.81 -10.86
N PRO A 2 2.29 8.04 -10.63
CA PRO A 2 2.16 6.61 -10.31
C PRO A 2 1.69 6.41 -8.87
N LEU A 3 0.79 5.46 -8.67
CA LEU A 3 0.48 4.92 -7.34
C LEU A 3 1.70 4.18 -6.82
N LYS A 4 2.00 4.31 -5.53
CA LYS A 4 3.09 3.60 -4.85
C LYS A 4 2.49 2.72 -3.77
N LEU A 5 2.72 1.42 -3.85
CA LEU A 5 2.33 0.44 -2.85
C LEU A 5 3.56 0.01 -2.07
N TYR A 6 3.63 0.39 -0.80
CA TYR A 6 4.67 -0.05 0.10
C TYR A 6 4.34 -1.44 0.62
N ILE A 7 5.26 -2.37 0.41
CA ILE A 7 5.14 -3.78 0.81
C ILE A 7 6.37 -4.20 1.60
N SER A 8 6.30 -5.38 2.22
CA SER A 8 7.47 -6.10 2.70
C SER A 8 7.46 -7.51 2.13
N SER A 9 8.47 -7.85 1.32
CA SER A 9 8.65 -9.25 0.88
C SER A 9 9.11 -10.16 2.02
N ILE A 10 9.74 -9.59 3.05
CA ILE A 10 10.26 -10.31 4.21
C ILE A 10 9.47 -9.88 5.45
N SER A 11 8.30 -10.47 5.62
CA SER A 11 7.49 -10.33 6.83
C SER A 11 7.33 -11.67 7.54
N SER A 12 7.59 -11.68 8.85
CA SER A 12 7.28 -12.83 9.73
C SER A 12 5.80 -12.89 10.09
N ASN A 13 5.04 -11.82 9.84
CA ASN A 13 3.59 -11.79 10.06
C ASN A 13 2.85 -12.29 8.81
N LEU A 14 2.13 -13.39 8.97
CA LEU A 14 1.33 -14.00 7.91
C LEU A 14 0.16 -13.12 7.47
N GLU A 15 -0.47 -12.39 8.40
CA GLU A 15 -1.60 -11.51 8.09
C GLU A 15 -1.16 -10.38 7.17
N THR A 16 -0.06 -9.71 7.51
CA THR A 16 0.56 -8.68 6.66
C THR A 16 0.86 -9.19 5.25
N LYS A 17 1.39 -10.41 5.11
CA LYS A 17 1.63 -11.02 3.79
C LYS A 17 0.34 -11.21 3.00
N LYS A 18 -0.72 -11.70 3.65
CA LYS A 18 -2.04 -11.86 3.02
C LYS A 18 -2.60 -10.52 2.58
N HIS A 19 -2.48 -9.48 3.40
CA HIS A 19 -2.96 -8.13 3.07
C HIS A 19 -2.23 -7.57 1.85
N ILE A 20 -0.89 -7.64 1.83
CA ILE A 20 -0.07 -7.24 0.67
C ILE A 20 -0.51 -7.98 -0.59
N GLN A 21 -0.58 -9.31 -0.52
CA GLN A 21 -0.93 -10.15 -1.66
C GLN A 21 -2.33 -9.82 -2.18
N LYS A 22 -3.30 -9.62 -1.28
CA LYS A 22 -4.68 -9.28 -1.63
C LYS A 22 -4.76 -7.93 -2.34
N MET A 23 -4.06 -6.91 -1.84
CA MET A 23 -4.03 -5.59 -2.48
C MET A 23 -3.40 -5.65 -3.87
N GLN A 24 -2.26 -6.34 -4.02
CA GLN A 24 -1.61 -6.54 -5.31
C GLN A 24 -2.54 -7.25 -6.30
N MET A 25 -3.16 -8.36 -5.89
CA MET A 25 -4.10 -9.11 -6.75
C MET A 25 -5.29 -8.26 -7.19
N THR A 26 -5.84 -7.41 -6.32
CA THR A 26 -6.95 -6.52 -6.69
C THR A 26 -6.51 -5.46 -7.70
N LEU A 27 -5.37 -4.80 -7.46
CA LEU A 27 -4.84 -3.77 -8.36
C LEU A 27 -4.49 -4.37 -9.74
N ASP A 28 -3.85 -5.53 -9.75
CA ASP A 28 -3.46 -6.26 -10.97
C ASP A 28 -4.70 -6.73 -11.74
N GLY A 29 -5.69 -7.30 -11.05
CA GLY A 29 -6.96 -7.71 -11.66
C GLY A 29 -7.80 -6.57 -12.24
N LYS A 30 -7.61 -5.34 -11.75
CA LYS A 30 -8.22 -4.11 -12.29
C LYS A 30 -7.34 -3.38 -13.31
N HIS A 31 -6.18 -3.93 -13.67
CA HIS A 31 -5.20 -3.32 -14.58
C HIS A 31 -4.77 -1.91 -14.17
N ILE A 32 -4.72 -1.64 -12.86
CA ILE A 32 -4.31 -0.34 -12.33
C ILE A 32 -2.77 -0.32 -12.28
N PRO A 33 -2.10 0.65 -12.91
CA PRO A 33 -0.64 0.75 -12.83
C PRO A 33 -0.21 1.28 -11.45
N TYR A 34 0.64 0.53 -10.77
CA TYR A 34 1.25 0.92 -9.50
C TYR A 34 2.72 0.50 -9.44
N GLU A 35 3.51 1.27 -8.69
CA GLU A 35 4.88 0.97 -8.33
C GLU A 35 4.90 0.24 -6.99
N THR A 36 5.66 -0.85 -6.90
CA THR A 36 5.82 -1.60 -5.66
C THR A 36 7.12 -1.21 -4.98
N ILE A 37 7.04 -0.70 -3.75
CA ILE A 37 8.18 -0.28 -2.94
C ILE A 37 8.37 -1.30 -1.83
N ASP A 38 9.41 -2.13 -1.95
CA ASP A 38 9.70 -3.17 -0.96
C ASP A 38 10.59 -2.65 0.16
N VAL A 39 9.99 -2.39 1.32
CA VAL A 39 10.67 -1.85 2.49
C VAL A 39 11.67 -2.83 3.12
N ALA A 40 11.56 -4.13 2.81
CA ALA A 40 12.52 -5.12 3.28
C ALA A 40 13.82 -5.13 2.45
N ARG A 41 13.75 -4.66 1.20
CA ARG A 41 14.89 -4.66 0.26
C ARG A 41 15.48 -3.28 0.06
N GLN A 42 14.66 -2.24 0.08
CA GLN A 42 15.11 -0.87 -0.06
C GLN A 42 15.44 -0.26 1.29
N GLN A 43 16.73 0.05 1.48
CA GLN A 43 17.18 0.77 2.67
C GLN A 43 16.53 2.15 2.73
N GLY A 44 16.01 2.53 3.90
CA GLY A 44 15.38 3.82 4.12
C GLY A 44 13.91 3.91 3.71
N ALA A 45 13.40 3.01 2.87
CA ALA A 45 12.00 3.06 2.41
C ALA A 45 10.98 2.93 3.55
N LEU A 46 11.24 2.05 4.53
CA LEU A 46 10.41 1.94 5.74
C LEU A 46 10.39 3.25 6.53
N LYS A 47 11.56 3.88 6.68
CA LYS A 47 11.70 5.14 7.41
C LYS A 47 10.95 6.26 6.69
N GLN A 48 11.13 6.37 5.37
CA GLN A 48 10.41 7.34 4.55
C GLN A 48 8.89 7.14 4.64
N MET A 49 8.40 5.90 4.58
CA MET A 49 6.98 5.59 4.73
C MET A 49 6.44 6.11 6.07
N ARG A 50 7.16 5.84 7.16
CA ARG A 50 6.80 6.29 8.52
C ARG A 50 6.87 7.80 8.67
N GLU A 51 7.89 8.44 8.09
CA GLU A 51 8.04 9.90 8.09
C GLU A 51 6.90 10.58 7.32
N LEU A 52 6.49 10.03 6.17
CA LEU A 52 5.37 10.54 5.38
C LEU A 52 4.03 10.39 6.11
N MET A 53 3.86 9.31 6.89
CA MET A 53 2.65 9.10 7.70
C MET A 53 2.67 9.85 9.02
N GLY A 54 3.83 10.31 9.47
CA GLY A 54 4.02 10.81 10.83
C GLY A 54 3.80 9.74 11.92
N ASP A 55 3.82 8.45 11.56
CA ASP A 55 3.59 7.33 12.46
C ASP A 55 4.77 6.35 12.43
N ASP A 56 5.53 6.30 13.52
CA ASP A 56 6.71 5.43 13.64
C ASP A 56 6.34 3.93 13.72
N LYS A 57 5.07 3.62 14.02
CA LYS A 57 4.56 2.25 14.12
C LYS A 57 3.87 1.78 12.84
N ALA A 58 3.91 2.58 11.77
CA ALA A 58 3.21 2.26 10.55
C ALA A 58 3.70 0.92 9.98
N LEU A 59 2.73 0.08 9.64
CA LEU A 59 2.93 -1.23 9.05
C LEU A 59 2.51 -1.22 7.60
N VAL A 60 3.19 -2.02 6.80
CA VAL A 60 2.75 -2.36 5.44
C VAL A 60 1.53 -3.31 5.50
N PRO A 61 0.70 -3.38 4.44
CA PRO A 61 0.75 -2.59 3.21
C PRO A 61 0.21 -1.17 3.37
N GLN A 62 0.78 -0.22 2.62
CA GLN A 62 0.33 1.18 2.57
C GLN A 62 0.35 1.69 1.13
N ILE A 63 -0.72 2.37 0.72
CA ILE A 63 -0.82 3.00 -0.59
C ILE A 63 -0.56 4.50 -0.47
N PHE A 64 0.25 4.99 -1.38
CA PHE A 64 0.54 6.40 -1.58
C PHE A 64 0.26 6.78 -3.03
N LYS A 65 -0.10 8.04 -3.22
CA LYS A 65 -0.14 8.67 -4.53
C LYS A 65 0.73 9.91 -4.50
N ASP A 66 1.76 9.91 -5.35
CA ASP A 66 2.86 10.89 -5.30
C ASP A 66 3.57 10.86 -3.94
N ASP A 67 3.17 11.73 -3.01
CA ASP A 67 3.65 11.83 -1.63
C ASP A 67 2.49 11.87 -0.60
N LYS A 68 1.25 11.71 -1.06
CA LYS A 68 0.06 11.67 -0.20
C LYS A 68 -0.26 10.24 0.19
N HIS A 69 -0.31 9.99 1.49
CA HIS A 69 -0.83 8.74 2.03
C HIS A 69 -2.33 8.64 1.73
N LEU A 70 -2.75 7.55 1.09
CA LEU A 70 -4.16 7.28 0.78
C LEU A 70 -4.79 6.38 1.86
N GLY A 71 -4.06 5.35 2.29
CA GLY A 71 -4.53 4.43 3.32
C GLY A 71 -3.81 3.08 3.32
N GLY A 72 -4.14 2.28 4.32
CA GLY A 72 -3.64 0.92 4.49
C GLY A 72 -4.52 -0.15 3.82
N PHE A 73 -4.45 -1.37 4.36
CA PHE A 73 -5.28 -2.49 3.91
C PHE A 73 -6.76 -2.27 4.19
N ASP A 74 -7.12 -1.87 5.41
CA ASP A 74 -8.52 -1.71 5.84
C ASP A 74 -9.24 -0.65 5.01
N GLU A 75 -8.66 0.55 4.86
CA GLU A 75 -9.24 1.60 4.01
C GLU A 75 -9.37 1.17 2.53
N PHE A 76 -8.39 0.41 2.02
CA PHE A 76 -8.44 -0.11 0.66
C PHE A 76 -9.55 -1.16 0.48
N MET A 77 -9.73 -2.04 1.46
CA MET A 77 -10.82 -3.03 1.45
C MET A 77 -12.17 -2.34 1.53
N GLN A 78 -12.32 -1.36 2.41
CA GLN A 78 -13.54 -0.57 2.52
C GLN A 78 -13.86 0.11 1.18
N ALA A 79 -12.88 0.73 0.53
CA ALA A 79 -13.08 1.34 -0.79
C ALA A 79 -13.48 0.35 -1.90
N ILE A 80 -13.08 -0.93 -1.78
CA ILE A 80 -13.55 -1.99 -2.69
C ILE A 80 -15.01 -2.32 -2.39
N GLU A 81 -15.35 -2.48 -1.11
CA GLU A 81 -16.70 -2.82 -0.66
C GLU A 81 -17.71 -1.73 -1.02
N ASP A 82 -17.32 -0.46 -0.91
CA ASP A 82 -18.12 0.70 -1.32
C ASP A 82 -18.10 0.96 -2.84
N GLU A 83 -17.38 0.15 -3.62
CA GLU A 83 -17.15 0.34 -5.06
C GLU A 83 -16.45 1.69 -5.42
N GLN A 84 -15.87 2.37 -4.43
CA GLN A 84 -15.18 3.67 -4.56
C GLN A 84 -13.65 3.55 -4.71
N LEU A 85 -13.15 2.38 -5.10
CA LEU A 85 -11.70 2.16 -5.20
C LEU A 85 -11.01 3.16 -6.14
N SER A 86 -11.62 3.50 -7.27
CA SER A 86 -11.06 4.50 -8.19
C SER A 86 -10.91 5.86 -7.52
N GLU A 87 -11.92 6.31 -6.78
CA GLU A 87 -11.88 7.58 -6.04
C GLU A 87 -10.84 7.55 -4.92
N PHE A 88 -10.75 6.44 -4.18
CA PHE A 88 -9.72 6.23 -3.16
C PHE A 88 -8.30 6.35 -3.75
N LEU A 89 -8.08 5.79 -4.94
CA LEU A 89 -6.82 5.88 -5.68
C LEU A 89 -6.68 7.20 -6.47
N GLY A 90 -7.70 8.07 -6.44
CA GLY A 90 -7.82 9.31 -7.18
C GLY A 90 -7.72 9.16 -8.70
N LEU A 91 -8.13 8.00 -9.24
CA LEU A 91 -8.17 7.69 -10.67
C LEU A 91 -9.39 8.30 -11.36
#